data_AF-A0A955JIE3-F1
#
_entry.id   AF-A0A955JIE3-F1
#
_cell.length_a   1.000
_cell.length_b   1.000
_cell.length_c   1.000
_cell.angle_alpha   90.00
_cell.angle_beta   90.00
_cell.angle_gamma   90.00
#
_symmetry.space_group_name_H-M   'P 1'
#
loop_
_entity.id
_entity.type
_entity.pdbx_description
1 polymer ?
#
loop_
_entity_poly.entity_id
_entity_poly.type
_entity_poly.pdbx_seq_one_letter_code
_entity_poly.pdbx_strand_id
1 'polypeptide(L)'
;MSNRLFNNMTECVLSSDEEFVLSLGHKFILPPIITPQRLESDLRIFKRRFQLRVQFGPDPAPKYSVPNPDFKPKALPPPLDALVEKGISTICDRFNTHPDLNNGRHLWRKRITNGLRLLKTRNDIIIKPADKNLGLTVVSREWYLDQIEAHLLDLITYSPVAAENIDGAITDYRDLIDQLWSPTDRGWEKLRRFLLDNCDDSITPYFYLLPKIHKSPPSSRPICASHSFFSTPLATWVNDQLLPLTQQFTPTVCHSSQQLVNAIATITLDSTSDWILATGDVTSLYPNIPTEHALDLIKPFLYQHLNQLSAHRTFSALDFLLYNHFTQFDDKLYHQDEGTAMGVQFAPAYANIFMYLLERDTVDSVRPLFYIRYIDDIFIIARRAEFEILKTQLDSQHAN
;
A
#
# COMPACT_ATOMS: atom_id res chain seq x y z
N MET A 1 -17.87 -24.09 -16.97
CA MET A 1 -17.24 -22.85 -16.48
C MET A 1 -15.99 -22.61 -17.32
N SER A 2 -16.05 -21.74 -18.32
CA SER A 2 -14.86 -21.39 -19.10
C SER A 2 -13.85 -20.73 -18.17
N ASN A 3 -12.59 -21.18 -18.18
CA ASN A 3 -11.45 -20.47 -17.58
C ASN A 3 -11.32 -19.08 -18.25
N ARG A 4 -12.18 -18.13 -17.87
CA ARG A 4 -12.01 -16.73 -18.27
C ARG A 4 -10.93 -16.18 -17.34
N LEU A 5 -9.81 -15.80 -17.94
CA LEU A 5 -8.65 -15.20 -17.27
C LEU A 5 -8.97 -13.78 -16.71
N PHE A 6 -10.22 -13.34 -16.82
CA PHE A 6 -10.80 -12.12 -16.25
C PHE A 6 -12.29 -12.35 -15.93
N ASN A 7 -12.86 -11.52 -15.06
CA ASN A 7 -14.26 -11.56 -14.65
C ASN A 7 -15.07 -10.50 -15.41
N ASN A 8 -16.16 -10.88 -16.07
CA ASN A 8 -17.11 -9.92 -16.62
C ASN A 8 -18.38 -9.95 -15.77
N MET A 9 -18.62 -8.90 -15.00
CA MET A 9 -19.79 -8.73 -14.14
C MET A 9 -20.92 -7.95 -14.81
N THR A 10 -20.78 -7.69 -16.11
CA THR A 10 -21.75 -6.91 -16.89
C THR A 10 -22.47 -7.82 -17.88
N GLU A 11 -23.62 -7.36 -18.36
CA GLU A 11 -24.30 -7.96 -19.52
C GLU A 11 -23.68 -7.53 -20.85
N CYS A 12 -22.69 -6.62 -20.82
CA CYS A 12 -22.04 -6.11 -22.02
C CYS A 12 -21.28 -7.23 -22.75
N VAL A 13 -21.57 -7.34 -24.05
CA VAL A 13 -20.83 -8.22 -24.97
C VAL A 13 -19.50 -7.56 -25.34
N LEU A 14 -18.40 -8.26 -25.05
CA LEU A 14 -17.05 -7.88 -25.43
C LEU A 14 -16.69 -8.57 -26.74
N SER A 15 -15.97 -7.88 -27.62
CA SER A 15 -15.41 -8.47 -28.82
C SER A 15 -14.25 -9.43 -28.48
N SER A 16 -13.97 -10.36 -29.40
CA SER A 16 -12.87 -11.33 -29.26
C SER A 16 -11.49 -10.70 -29.02
N ASP A 17 -11.27 -9.46 -29.46
CA ASP A 17 -10.00 -8.75 -29.23
C ASP A 17 -9.95 -8.09 -27.85
N GLU A 18 -11.07 -7.58 -27.35
CA GLU A 18 -11.20 -7.06 -25.99
C GLU A 18 -11.03 -8.17 -24.96
N GLU A 19 -11.73 -9.30 -25.15
CA GLU A 19 -11.59 -10.47 -24.28
C GLU A 19 -10.15 -11.00 -24.27
N PHE A 20 -9.50 -11.03 -25.44
CA PHE A 20 -8.10 -11.45 -25.54
C PHE A 20 -7.18 -10.54 -24.73
N VAL A 21 -7.32 -9.22 -24.85
CA VAL A 21 -6.51 -8.26 -24.09
C VAL A 21 -6.72 -8.42 -22.59
N LEU A 22 -7.98 -8.52 -22.15
CA LEU A 22 -8.30 -8.71 -20.73
C LEU A 22 -7.76 -10.02 -20.17
N SER A 23 -7.75 -11.07 -20.99
CA SER A 23 -7.22 -12.38 -20.62
C SER A 23 -5.71 -12.41 -20.35
N LEU A 24 -4.95 -11.43 -20.88
CA LEU A 24 -3.52 -11.30 -20.60
C LEU A 24 -3.26 -10.89 -19.14
N GLY A 25 -4.25 -10.27 -18.48
CA GLY A 25 -4.18 -9.81 -17.11
C GLY A 25 -3.43 -8.48 -16.93
N HIS A 26 -3.62 -7.85 -15.77
CA HIS A 26 -3.10 -6.50 -15.47
C HIS A 26 -1.57 -6.42 -15.36
N LYS A 27 -0.88 -7.56 -15.14
CA LYS A 27 0.58 -7.64 -15.07
C LYS A 27 1.23 -7.89 -16.43
N PHE A 28 0.44 -8.07 -17.49
CA PHE A 28 0.99 -8.24 -18.82
C PHE A 28 1.64 -6.94 -19.29
N ILE A 29 2.94 -7.00 -19.55
CA ILE A 29 3.70 -5.89 -20.11
C ILE A 29 3.78 -6.13 -21.60
N LEU A 30 3.23 -5.21 -22.39
CA LEU A 30 3.40 -5.24 -23.84
C LEU A 30 4.90 -5.13 -24.16
N PRO A 31 5.52 -6.15 -24.79
CA PRO A 31 6.92 -6.07 -25.18
C PRO A 31 7.20 -4.80 -26.01
N PRO A 32 8.13 -3.94 -25.56
CA PRO A 32 8.45 -2.71 -26.29
C PRO A 32 9.02 -3.04 -27.67
N ILE A 33 8.86 -2.10 -28.60
CA ILE A 33 9.63 -2.14 -29.85
C ILE A 33 11.05 -1.74 -29.49
N ILE A 34 12.01 -2.60 -29.77
CA ILE A 34 13.42 -2.30 -29.51
C ILE A 34 13.93 -1.56 -30.74
N THR A 35 14.23 -0.27 -30.58
CA THR A 35 14.94 0.54 -31.59
C THR A 35 16.41 0.67 -31.21
N PRO A 36 17.32 0.95 -32.16
CA PRO A 36 18.72 1.22 -31.84
C PRO A 36 18.90 2.27 -30.75
N GLN A 37 18.14 3.37 -30.83
CA GLN A 37 18.18 4.46 -29.84
C GLN A 37 17.72 4.00 -28.46
N ARG A 38 16.66 3.17 -28.40
CA ARG A 38 16.16 2.63 -27.14
C ARG A 38 17.16 1.67 -26.51
N LEU A 39 17.74 0.78 -27.31
CA LEU A 39 18.76 -0.16 -26.88
C LEU A 39 19.97 0.58 -26.30
N GLU A 40 20.48 1.59 -27.01
CA GLU A 40 21.60 2.39 -26.51
C GLU A 40 21.22 3.07 -25.18
N SER A 41 20.05 3.71 -25.11
CA SER A 41 19.56 4.33 -23.87
C SER A 41 19.51 3.34 -22.70
N ASP A 42 18.96 2.14 -22.90
CA ASP A 42 18.86 1.11 -21.87
C ASP A 42 20.25 0.61 -21.42
N LEU A 43 21.20 0.47 -22.36
CA LEU A 43 22.60 0.13 -22.07
C LEU A 43 23.34 1.25 -21.31
N ARG A 44 23.04 2.52 -21.60
CA ARG A 44 23.58 3.66 -20.83
C ARG A 44 23.01 3.70 -19.42
N ILE A 45 21.72 3.40 -19.24
CA ILE A 45 21.10 3.23 -17.91
C ILE A 45 21.79 2.09 -17.15
N PHE A 46 22.08 0.97 -17.82
CA PHE A 46 22.84 -0.12 -17.24
C PHE A 46 24.25 0.33 -16.78
N LYS A 47 25.02 1.04 -17.63
CA LYS A 47 26.33 1.59 -17.24
C LYS A 47 26.21 2.47 -16.01
N ARG A 48 25.24 3.39 -15.99
CA ARG A 48 24.99 4.28 -14.85
C ARG A 48 24.70 3.52 -13.56
N ARG A 49 23.82 2.51 -13.61
CA ARG A 49 23.52 1.65 -12.45
C ARG A 49 24.76 0.90 -11.96
N PHE A 50 25.59 0.42 -12.89
CA PHE A 50 26.82 -0.26 -12.55
C PHE A 50 27.85 0.67 -11.90
N GLN A 51 28.00 1.90 -12.41
CA GLN A 51 28.82 2.94 -11.77
C GLN A 51 28.37 3.25 -10.34
N LEU A 52 27.06 3.42 -10.13
CA LEU A 52 26.50 3.63 -8.79
C LEU A 52 26.79 2.44 -7.87
N ARG A 53 26.66 1.21 -8.39
CA ARG A 53 26.92 -0.02 -7.62
C ARG A 53 28.39 -0.17 -7.22
N VAL A 54 29.32 0.18 -8.11
CA VAL A 54 30.76 0.17 -7.79
C VAL A 54 31.11 1.27 -6.80
N GLN A 55 30.48 2.45 -6.91
CA GLN A 55 30.77 3.59 -6.06
C GLN A 55 30.23 3.44 -4.63
N PHE A 56 29.00 2.93 -4.48
CA PHE A 56 28.31 2.86 -3.19
C PHE A 56 28.19 1.44 -2.64
N GLY A 57 28.61 0.43 -3.39
CA GLY A 57 28.63 -0.97 -2.97
C GLY A 57 27.25 -1.61 -2.82
N PRO A 58 27.21 -2.77 -2.11
CA PRO A 58 26.12 -3.51 -1.52
C PRO A 58 24.76 -2.88 -1.28
N ASP A 59 24.85 -1.71 -0.71
CA ASP A 59 23.91 -1.34 0.31
C ASP A 59 22.70 -0.66 -0.32
N PRO A 60 21.51 -0.88 0.25
CA PRO A 60 20.33 -0.15 -0.17
C PRO A 60 20.60 1.36 -0.03
N ALA A 61 19.90 2.16 -0.85
CA ALA A 61 19.93 3.60 -0.69
C ALA A 61 19.63 3.95 0.77
N PRO A 62 20.40 4.89 1.37
CA PRO A 62 20.24 5.18 2.78
C PRO A 62 18.83 5.72 3.05
N LYS A 63 18.18 5.26 4.13
CA LYS A 63 16.83 5.68 4.54
C LYS A 63 16.66 7.21 4.44
N TYR A 64 15.46 7.63 4.02
CA TYR A 64 15.08 9.04 3.84
C TYR A 64 15.98 9.78 2.85
N SER A 65 16.24 9.15 1.70
CA SER A 65 16.97 9.80 0.59
C SER A 65 16.02 10.24 -0.51
N VAL A 66 16.10 11.51 -0.87
CA VAL A 66 15.54 12.02 -2.12
C VAL A 66 16.49 11.65 -3.27
N PRO A 67 16.02 10.95 -4.32
CA PRO A 67 16.83 10.70 -5.50
C PRO A 67 17.28 12.00 -6.14
N ASN A 68 18.58 12.15 -6.39
CA ASN A 68 19.10 13.26 -7.19
C ASN A 68 19.24 12.80 -8.65
N PRO A 69 18.31 13.17 -9.56
CA PRO A 69 18.38 12.76 -10.97
C PRO A 69 19.64 13.27 -11.66
N ASP A 70 20.15 14.44 -11.24
CA ASP A 70 21.33 15.09 -11.83
C ASP A 70 22.66 14.58 -11.27
N PHE A 71 22.62 13.66 -10.29
CA PHE A 71 23.84 13.07 -9.75
C PHE A 71 24.62 12.37 -10.86
N LYS A 72 25.89 12.75 -11.07
CA LYS A 72 26.77 12.07 -12.04
C LYS A 72 27.68 11.11 -11.28
N PRO A 73 27.51 9.78 -11.43
CA PRO A 73 28.38 8.83 -10.78
C PRO A 73 29.80 8.94 -11.34
N LYS A 74 30.79 8.58 -10.52
CA LYS A 74 32.18 8.54 -10.97
C LYS A 74 32.34 7.52 -12.11
N ALA A 75 33.29 7.76 -13.00
CA ALA A 75 33.67 6.79 -14.01
C ALA A 75 34.13 5.48 -13.35
N LEU A 76 33.93 4.34 -14.03
CA LEU A 76 34.41 3.07 -13.51
C LEU A 76 35.95 3.08 -13.51
N PRO A 77 36.61 2.40 -12.55
CA PRO A 77 38.06 2.30 -12.56
C PRO A 77 38.53 1.51 -13.79
N PRO A 78 39.64 1.90 -14.46
CA PRO A 78 40.25 1.07 -15.50
C PRO A 78 40.66 -0.30 -14.93
N PRO A 79 40.54 -1.41 -15.69
CA PRO A 79 40.10 -1.51 -17.09
C PRO A 79 38.58 -1.63 -17.29
N LEU A 80 37.80 -1.56 -16.20
CA LEU A 80 36.37 -1.89 -16.21
C LEU A 80 35.54 -0.94 -17.09
N ASP A 81 35.83 0.38 -17.07
CA ASP A 81 35.09 1.34 -17.91
C ASP A 81 35.25 1.04 -19.40
N ALA A 82 36.47 0.72 -19.83
CA ALA A 82 36.78 0.38 -21.22
C ALA A 82 36.09 -0.93 -21.66
N LEU A 83 36.02 -1.93 -20.77
CA LEU A 83 35.30 -3.17 -21.04
C LEU A 83 33.79 -2.93 -21.21
N VAL A 84 33.20 -2.11 -20.34
CA VAL A 84 31.77 -1.78 -20.42
C VAL A 84 31.46 -1.00 -21.69
N GLU A 85 32.25 0.02 -22.03
CA GLU A 85 32.07 0.80 -23.27
C GLU A 85 32.22 -0.08 -24.51
N LYS A 86 33.23 -0.95 -24.55
CA LYS A 86 33.42 -1.91 -25.65
C LYS A 86 32.21 -2.87 -25.77
N GLY A 87 31.70 -3.34 -24.64
CA GLY A 87 30.50 -4.18 -24.59
C GLY A 87 29.27 -3.46 -25.15
N ILE A 88 29.03 -2.22 -24.74
CA ILE A 88 27.93 -1.38 -25.24
C ILE A 88 28.04 -1.20 -26.75
N SER A 89 29.20 -0.78 -27.25
CA SER A 89 29.44 -0.61 -28.70
C SER A 89 29.17 -1.90 -29.45
N THR A 90 29.75 -3.02 -28.99
CA THR A 90 29.61 -4.33 -29.66
C THR A 90 28.15 -4.77 -29.74
N ILE A 91 27.36 -4.56 -28.68
CA ILE A 91 25.93 -4.90 -28.65
C ILE A 91 25.15 -4.00 -29.62
N CYS A 92 25.39 -2.69 -29.60
CA CYS A 92 24.74 -1.74 -30.51
C CYS A 92 25.08 -2.05 -31.97
N ASP A 93 26.34 -2.28 -32.29
CA ASP A 93 26.81 -2.62 -33.65
C ASP A 93 26.16 -3.91 -34.14
N ARG A 94 26.14 -4.95 -33.31
CA ARG A 94 25.50 -6.23 -33.64
C ARG A 94 23.99 -6.11 -33.83
N PHE A 95 23.33 -5.26 -33.05
CA PHE A 95 21.91 -5.02 -33.20
C PHE A 95 21.60 -4.30 -34.53
N ASN A 96 22.43 -3.33 -34.91
CA ASN A 96 22.29 -2.58 -36.15
C ASN A 96 22.55 -3.43 -37.41
N THR A 97 23.45 -4.42 -37.32
CA THR A 97 23.81 -5.29 -38.46
C THR A 97 22.89 -6.50 -38.64
N HIS A 98 22.01 -6.81 -37.68
CA HIS A 98 21.08 -7.93 -37.73
C HIS A 98 19.61 -7.51 -37.50
N PRO A 99 18.97 -6.85 -38.49
CA PRO A 99 17.60 -6.35 -38.36
C PRO A 99 16.55 -7.45 -38.17
N ASP A 100 16.84 -8.70 -38.53
CA ASP A 100 15.94 -9.85 -38.36
C ASP A 100 15.59 -10.16 -36.90
N LEU A 101 16.39 -9.69 -35.94
CA LEU A 101 16.08 -9.77 -34.51
C LEU A 101 14.80 -9.00 -34.12
N ASN A 102 14.28 -8.13 -35.00
CA ASN A 102 13.10 -7.30 -34.76
C ASN A 102 11.79 -7.89 -35.35
N ASN A 103 11.87 -8.80 -36.33
CA ASN A 103 10.75 -9.12 -37.22
C ASN A 103 9.73 -10.16 -36.68
N GLY A 104 9.97 -10.75 -35.50
CA GLY A 104 9.18 -11.89 -35.00
C GLY A 104 7.89 -11.60 -34.21
N ARG A 105 7.40 -10.34 -34.10
CA ARG A 105 6.40 -9.97 -33.07
C ARG A 105 5.08 -9.34 -33.56
N HIS A 106 4.78 -9.39 -34.87
CA HIS A 106 3.75 -8.50 -35.45
C HIS A 106 2.28 -8.94 -35.24
N LEU A 107 1.97 -10.24 -35.28
CA LEU A 107 0.57 -10.70 -35.38
C LEU A 107 -0.23 -10.50 -34.08
N TRP A 108 0.28 -10.96 -32.93
CA TRP A 108 -0.40 -10.80 -31.64
C TRP A 108 -0.44 -9.34 -31.19
N ARG A 109 0.54 -8.53 -31.59
CA ARG A 109 0.60 -7.09 -31.28
C ARG A 109 -0.53 -6.31 -31.94
N LYS A 110 -0.91 -6.65 -33.18
CA LYS A 110 -2.05 -6.01 -33.86
C LYS A 110 -3.35 -6.29 -33.12
N ARG A 111 -3.56 -7.53 -32.69
CA ARG A 111 -4.72 -7.94 -31.88
C ARG A 111 -4.80 -7.19 -30.56
N ILE A 112 -3.70 -7.12 -29.81
CA ILE A 112 -3.64 -6.36 -28.55
C ILE A 112 -3.93 -4.87 -28.78
N THR A 113 -3.30 -4.28 -29.80
CA THR A 113 -3.48 -2.86 -30.11
C THR A 113 -4.93 -2.54 -30.47
N ASN A 114 -5.59 -3.43 -31.22
CA ASN A 114 -6.99 -3.29 -31.57
C ASN A 114 -7.89 -3.40 -30.33
N GLY A 115 -7.72 -4.45 -29.52
CA GLY A 115 -8.48 -4.63 -28.28
C GLY A 115 -8.32 -3.46 -27.31
N LEU A 116 -7.11 -2.94 -27.11
CA LEU A 116 -6.86 -1.75 -26.29
C LEU A 116 -7.55 -0.49 -26.83
N ARG A 117 -7.59 -0.29 -28.15
CA ARG A 117 -8.30 0.84 -28.76
C ARG A 117 -9.80 0.74 -28.53
N LEU A 118 -10.38 -0.45 -28.72
CA LEU A 118 -11.80 -0.70 -28.48
C LEU A 118 -12.15 -0.45 -27.01
N LEU A 119 -11.42 -1.06 -26.07
CA LEU A 119 -11.62 -0.86 -24.63
C LEU A 119 -11.51 0.63 -24.24
N LYS A 120 -10.55 1.36 -24.81
CA LYS A 120 -10.37 2.80 -24.51
C LYS A 120 -11.57 3.65 -24.95
N THR A 121 -12.32 3.22 -25.98
CA THR A 121 -13.50 3.95 -26.46
C THR A 121 -14.78 3.64 -25.68
N ARG A 122 -14.75 2.66 -24.77
CA ARG A 122 -15.91 2.28 -23.98
C ARG A 122 -16.11 3.23 -22.80
N ASN A 123 -17.32 3.77 -22.71
CA ASN A 123 -17.76 4.63 -21.60
C ASN A 123 -18.77 3.94 -20.68
N ASP A 124 -19.19 2.72 -21.03
CA ASP A 124 -20.21 1.94 -20.31
C ASP A 124 -19.62 1.00 -19.26
N ILE A 125 -18.32 0.70 -19.33
CA ILE A 125 -17.62 -0.22 -18.43
C ILE A 125 -16.43 0.43 -17.74
N ILE A 126 -16.08 -0.12 -16.57
CA ILE A 126 -14.86 0.17 -15.83
C ILE A 126 -14.08 -1.13 -15.63
N ILE A 127 -12.76 -1.07 -15.83
CA ILE A 127 -11.86 -2.23 -15.77
C ILE A 127 -10.89 -2.02 -14.61
N LYS A 128 -10.98 -2.87 -13.59
CA LYS A 128 -10.15 -2.79 -12.37
C LYS A 128 -9.66 -4.18 -11.96
N PRO A 129 -8.49 -4.29 -11.29
CA PRO A 129 -8.14 -5.53 -10.62
C PRO A 129 -9.17 -5.85 -9.53
N ALA A 130 -9.55 -7.11 -9.39
CA ALA A 130 -10.38 -7.58 -8.30
C ALA A 130 -9.63 -7.55 -6.97
N ASP A 131 -10.37 -7.39 -5.88
CA ASP A 131 -9.85 -7.68 -4.55
C ASP A 131 -9.38 -9.14 -4.44
N LYS A 132 -8.45 -9.42 -3.51
CA LYS A 132 -7.86 -10.75 -3.26
C LYS A 132 -7.17 -11.38 -4.48
N ASN A 133 -6.66 -10.55 -5.40
CA ASN A 133 -5.93 -10.97 -6.61
C ASN A 133 -6.72 -11.90 -7.55
N LEU A 134 -8.05 -11.78 -7.59
CA LEU A 134 -8.93 -12.63 -8.42
C LEU A 134 -8.97 -12.26 -9.92
N GLY A 135 -7.90 -11.63 -10.43
CA GLY A 135 -7.77 -11.23 -11.83
C GLY A 135 -8.38 -9.85 -12.15
N LEU A 136 -8.43 -9.52 -13.45
CA LEU A 136 -9.12 -8.30 -13.92
C LEU A 136 -10.63 -8.50 -13.84
N THR A 137 -11.35 -7.42 -13.53
CA THR A 137 -12.80 -7.39 -13.47
C THR A 137 -13.34 -6.25 -14.30
N VAL A 138 -14.33 -6.56 -15.13
CA VAL A 138 -15.15 -5.60 -15.87
C VAL A 138 -16.46 -5.42 -15.10
N VAL A 139 -16.74 -4.19 -14.69
CA VAL A 139 -17.99 -3.76 -14.04
C VAL A 139 -18.65 -2.67 -14.86
N SER A 140 -19.95 -2.46 -14.70
CA SER A 140 -20.64 -1.33 -15.34
C SER A 140 -20.16 -0.03 -14.73
N ARG A 141 -20.08 1.03 -15.54
CA ARG A 141 -19.73 2.36 -15.05
C ARG A 141 -20.71 2.86 -14.00
N GLU A 142 -22.00 2.61 -14.19
CA GLU A 142 -23.08 2.94 -13.23
C GLU A 142 -22.79 2.35 -11.85
N TRP A 143 -22.76 1.01 -11.73
CA TRP A 143 -22.39 0.34 -10.48
C TRP A 143 -21.09 0.88 -9.86
N TYR A 144 -20.05 1.15 -10.66
CA TYR A 144 -18.80 1.67 -10.11
C TYR A 144 -18.95 3.07 -9.51
N LEU A 145 -19.69 3.96 -10.18
CA LEU A 145 -19.98 5.32 -9.69
C LEU A 145 -20.90 5.27 -8.46
N ASP A 146 -21.93 4.43 -8.46
CA ASP A 146 -22.81 4.24 -7.30
C ASP A 146 -22.02 3.79 -6.06
N GLN A 147 -21.06 2.88 -6.26
CA GLN A 147 -20.18 2.43 -5.18
C GLN A 147 -19.25 3.55 -4.70
N ILE A 148 -18.71 4.39 -5.61
CA ILE A 148 -17.87 5.53 -5.22
C ILE A 148 -18.69 6.50 -4.37
N GLU A 149 -19.89 6.84 -4.84
CA GLU A 149 -20.80 7.74 -4.16
C GLU A 149 -21.21 7.19 -2.79
N ALA A 150 -21.50 5.89 -2.69
CA ALA A 150 -21.80 5.24 -1.41
C ALA A 150 -20.66 5.33 -0.39
N HIS A 151 -19.39 5.35 -0.82
CA HIS A 151 -18.25 5.58 0.10
C HIS A 151 -18.06 7.05 0.42
N LEU A 152 -18.09 7.94 -0.59
CA LEU A 152 -17.76 9.36 -0.41
C LEU A 152 -18.90 10.20 0.19
N LEU A 153 -20.15 9.70 0.15
CA LEU A 153 -21.29 10.31 0.84
C LEU A 153 -21.50 9.77 2.26
N ASP A 154 -20.64 8.87 2.75
CA ASP A 154 -20.63 8.54 4.16
C ASP A 154 -20.09 9.74 4.95
N LEU A 155 -21.01 10.55 5.47
CA LEU A 155 -20.73 11.78 6.20
C LEU A 155 -20.03 11.56 7.55
N ILE A 156 -19.89 10.32 8.00
CA ILE A 156 -19.06 9.98 9.15
C ILE A 156 -17.59 9.92 8.72
N THR A 157 -17.31 9.35 7.55
CA THR A 157 -15.95 9.09 7.10
C THR A 157 -15.38 10.23 6.25
N TYR A 158 -16.20 10.88 5.42
CA TYR A 158 -15.73 11.89 4.46
C TYR A 158 -16.59 13.16 4.43
N SER A 159 -15.91 14.30 4.27
CA SER A 159 -16.54 15.60 4.06
C SER A 159 -15.98 16.30 2.81
N PRO A 160 -16.82 17.00 2.03
CA PRO A 160 -16.34 17.79 0.89
C PRO A 160 -15.54 19.00 1.37
N VAL A 161 -14.43 19.29 0.71
CA VAL A 161 -13.53 20.41 1.05
C VAL A 161 -13.09 21.19 -0.19
N ALA A 162 -12.48 22.34 0.01
CA ALA A 162 -11.94 23.18 -1.04
C ALA A 162 -10.40 23.02 -1.15
N ALA A 163 -9.82 23.52 -2.24
CA ALA A 163 -8.38 23.39 -2.47
C ALA A 163 -7.55 24.14 -1.41
N GLU A 164 -8.10 25.25 -0.89
CA GLU A 164 -7.49 26.07 0.15
C GLU A 164 -7.28 25.29 1.46
N ASN A 165 -8.08 24.25 1.72
CA ASN A 165 -7.88 23.37 2.88
C ASN A 165 -6.58 22.57 2.75
N ILE A 166 -6.22 22.13 1.53
CA ILE A 166 -4.98 21.39 1.29
C ILE A 166 -3.78 22.35 1.39
N ASP A 167 -3.89 23.54 0.82
CA ASP A 167 -2.82 24.56 0.91
C ASP A 167 -2.54 24.97 2.37
N GLY A 168 -3.60 25.09 3.18
CA GLY A 168 -3.50 25.27 4.62
C GLY A 168 -2.77 24.11 5.29
N ALA A 169 -3.18 22.87 5.02
CA ALA A 169 -2.55 21.67 5.58
C ALA A 169 -1.07 21.53 5.20
N ILE A 170 -0.67 21.93 3.98
CA ILE A 170 0.75 21.94 3.58
C ILE A 170 1.53 22.99 4.37
N THR A 171 0.91 24.14 4.68
CA THR A 171 1.52 25.19 5.51
C THR A 171 1.71 24.68 6.94
N ASP A 172 0.65 24.13 7.55
CA ASP A 172 0.70 23.54 8.89
C ASP A 172 1.69 22.38 8.98
N TYR A 173 1.81 21.59 7.90
CA TYR A 173 2.82 20.54 7.79
C TYR A 173 4.24 21.09 7.88
N ARG A 174 4.56 22.14 7.13
CA ARG A 174 5.90 22.76 7.18
C ARG A 174 6.21 23.27 8.59
N ASP A 175 5.23 23.91 9.23
CA ASP A 175 5.36 24.41 10.60
C ASP A 175 5.56 23.27 11.61
N LEU A 176 4.79 22.18 11.50
CA LEU A 176 4.96 20.99 12.33
C LEU A 176 6.38 20.41 12.20
N ILE A 177 6.87 20.28 10.97
CA ILE A 177 8.21 19.75 10.70
C ILE A 177 9.29 20.61 11.35
N ASP A 178 9.19 21.94 11.24
CA ASP A 178 10.16 22.87 11.85
C ASP A 178 9.98 23.00 13.39
N GLN A 179 8.82 22.63 13.95
CA GLN A 179 8.60 22.52 15.40
C GLN A 179 9.16 21.22 16.00
N LEU A 180 9.01 20.10 15.31
CA LEU A 180 9.38 18.78 15.84
C LEU A 180 10.91 18.53 15.82
N TRP A 181 11.63 19.16 14.89
CA TRP A 181 13.06 18.97 14.71
C TRP A 181 13.85 20.28 14.76
N SER A 182 15.05 20.20 15.34
CA SER A 182 15.97 21.35 15.43
C SER A 182 17.01 21.31 14.31
N PRO A 183 17.48 22.47 13.80
CA PRO A 183 18.65 22.55 12.92
C PRO A 183 19.91 21.86 13.45
N THR A 184 20.02 21.70 14.77
CA THR A 184 21.15 21.03 15.42
C THR A 184 21.02 19.51 15.47
N ASP A 185 19.87 18.94 15.08
CA ASP A 185 19.67 17.51 15.10
C ASP A 185 20.53 16.80 14.07
N ARG A 186 21.10 15.67 14.48
CA ARG A 186 22.00 14.90 13.63
C ARG A 186 21.26 14.41 12.38
N GLY A 187 21.76 14.81 11.21
CA GLY A 187 21.21 14.39 9.92
C GLY A 187 19.93 15.14 9.52
N TRP A 188 19.57 16.20 10.25
CA TRP A 188 18.37 16.99 10.00
C TRP A 188 18.25 17.48 8.56
N GLU A 189 19.28 18.10 8.00
CA GLU A 189 19.24 18.63 6.62
C GLU A 189 18.76 17.59 5.59
N LYS A 190 19.25 16.35 5.73
CA LYS A 190 18.85 15.26 4.84
C LYS A 190 17.40 14.84 5.11
N LEU A 191 17.01 14.73 6.38
CA LEU A 191 15.65 14.36 6.78
C LEU A 191 14.64 15.43 6.36
N ARG A 192 14.91 16.71 6.62
CA ARG A 192 14.06 17.85 6.22
C ARG A 192 13.82 17.84 4.72
N ARG A 193 14.87 17.67 3.91
CA ARG A 193 14.72 17.56 2.46
C ARG A 193 13.83 16.40 2.04
N PHE A 194 13.94 15.24 2.72
CA PHE A 194 13.05 14.12 2.46
C PHE A 194 11.60 14.40 2.88
N LEU A 195 11.40 14.98 4.06
CA LEU A 195 10.07 15.31 4.58
C LEU A 195 9.34 16.32 3.68
N LEU A 196 10.06 17.30 3.14
CA LEU A 196 9.50 18.35 2.31
C LEU A 196 9.46 18.04 0.79
N ASP A 197 9.94 16.87 0.36
CA ASP A 197 10.15 16.53 -1.06
C ASP A 197 8.88 16.66 -1.92
N ASN A 198 7.72 16.35 -1.33
CA ASN A 198 6.43 16.38 -2.02
C ASN A 198 5.63 17.67 -1.79
N CYS A 199 6.15 18.67 -1.05
CA CYS A 199 5.32 19.82 -0.66
C CYS A 199 5.02 20.78 -1.81
N ASP A 200 5.97 20.97 -2.74
CA ASP A 200 5.83 21.96 -3.81
C ASP A 200 5.08 21.40 -5.02
N ASP A 201 5.25 20.10 -5.30
CA ASP A 201 4.60 19.37 -6.41
C ASP A 201 3.61 18.31 -5.88
N SER A 202 2.92 18.61 -4.77
CA SER A 202 2.00 17.67 -4.11
C SER A 202 0.86 17.27 -5.05
N ILE A 203 0.62 15.97 -5.18
CA ILE A 203 -0.50 15.42 -5.94
C ILE A 203 -1.54 14.87 -4.96
N THR A 204 -2.75 15.41 -5.00
CA THR A 204 -3.87 14.91 -4.20
C THR A 204 -4.17 13.44 -4.54
N PRO A 205 -4.25 12.55 -3.53
CA PRO A 205 -4.53 11.13 -3.72
C PRO A 205 -5.80 10.92 -4.53
N TYR A 206 -5.73 10.13 -5.60
CA TYR A 206 -6.91 9.76 -6.36
C TYR A 206 -7.62 8.57 -5.68
N PHE A 207 -8.92 8.72 -5.43
CA PHE A 207 -9.78 7.68 -4.86
C PHE A 207 -10.24 6.71 -5.94
N TYR A 208 -10.08 5.40 -5.70
CA TYR A 208 -10.61 4.37 -6.59
C TYR A 208 -10.98 3.10 -5.85
N LEU A 209 -11.77 2.26 -6.51
CA LEU A 209 -12.30 1.03 -5.93
C LEU A 209 -11.68 -0.22 -6.54
N LEU A 210 -11.51 -1.24 -5.71
CA LEU A 210 -11.29 -2.62 -6.13
C LEU A 210 -12.58 -3.44 -5.93
N PRO A 211 -13.14 -4.06 -6.98
CA PRO A 211 -14.35 -4.89 -6.84
C PRO A 211 -14.10 -6.14 -5.97
N LYS A 212 -14.92 -6.35 -4.95
CA LYS A 212 -14.97 -7.54 -4.08
C LYS A 212 -15.94 -8.57 -4.65
N ILE A 213 -15.55 -9.19 -5.76
CA ILE A 213 -16.40 -10.13 -6.52
C ILE A 213 -16.68 -11.45 -5.80
N HIS A 214 -15.98 -11.72 -4.70
CA HIS A 214 -16.17 -12.90 -3.85
C HIS A 214 -17.27 -12.71 -2.79
N LYS A 215 -17.86 -11.51 -2.69
CA LYS A 215 -19.00 -11.22 -1.81
C LYS A 215 -20.32 -11.28 -2.58
N SER A 216 -21.40 -11.57 -1.89
CA SER A 216 -22.76 -11.61 -2.44
C SER A 216 -23.71 -10.80 -1.54
N PRO A 217 -24.22 -9.63 -1.98
CA PRO A 217 -23.92 -8.98 -3.26
C PRO A 217 -22.45 -8.52 -3.36
N PRO A 218 -21.90 -8.35 -4.58
CA PRO A 218 -20.56 -7.80 -4.76
C PRO A 218 -20.47 -6.40 -4.16
N SER A 219 -19.37 -6.14 -3.45
CA SER A 219 -19.07 -4.82 -2.89
C SER A 219 -17.72 -4.30 -3.39
N SER A 220 -17.19 -3.26 -2.77
CA SER A 220 -15.97 -2.59 -3.19
C SER A 220 -14.99 -2.36 -2.03
N ARG A 221 -13.71 -2.18 -2.35
CA ARG A 221 -12.68 -1.70 -1.40
C ARG A 221 -12.19 -0.32 -1.87
N PRO A 222 -12.30 0.73 -1.04
CA PRO A 222 -11.71 2.03 -1.35
C PRO A 222 -10.19 2.00 -1.23
N ILE A 223 -9.50 2.71 -2.12
CA ILE A 223 -8.04 2.89 -2.09
C ILE A 223 -7.73 4.35 -2.42
N CYS A 224 -6.86 4.96 -1.61
CA CYS A 224 -6.31 6.30 -1.82
C CYS A 224 -4.85 6.19 -2.27
N ALA A 225 -4.54 6.60 -3.50
CA ALA A 225 -3.17 6.51 -4.04
C ALA A 225 -2.26 7.67 -3.59
N SER A 226 -1.84 7.68 -2.33
CA SER A 226 -1.05 8.76 -1.72
C SER A 226 0.47 8.60 -1.89
N HIS A 227 0.98 8.41 -3.11
CA HIS A 227 2.42 8.20 -3.33
C HIS A 227 3.21 9.53 -3.50
N SER A 228 2.54 10.54 -4.06
CA SER A 228 3.11 11.88 -4.32
C SER A 228 2.41 12.97 -3.50
N PHE A 229 1.73 12.59 -2.42
CA PHE A 229 1.06 13.55 -1.55
C PHE A 229 2.07 14.17 -0.57
N PHE A 230 1.88 15.44 -0.19
CA PHE A 230 2.83 16.19 0.64
C PHE A 230 3.24 15.46 1.93
N SER A 231 2.30 14.74 2.57
CA SER A 231 2.54 14.07 3.85
C SER A 231 3.08 12.64 3.72
N THR A 232 3.23 12.10 2.49
CA THR A 232 3.73 10.74 2.23
C THR A 232 5.12 10.48 2.85
N PRO A 233 6.08 11.42 2.78
CA PRO A 233 7.37 11.24 3.46
C PRO A 233 7.23 11.12 4.98
N LEU A 234 6.35 11.90 5.62
CA LEU A 234 6.09 11.78 7.06
C LEU A 234 5.42 10.45 7.40
N ALA A 235 4.45 10.00 6.59
CA ALA A 235 3.84 8.68 6.74
C ALA A 235 4.86 7.54 6.67
N THR A 236 5.86 7.67 5.79
CA THR A 236 7.00 6.73 5.71
C THR A 236 7.83 6.75 6.99
N TRP A 237 8.14 7.95 7.49
CA TRP A 237 8.93 8.12 8.71
C TRP A 237 8.21 7.58 9.95
N VAL A 238 6.90 7.84 10.09
CA VAL A 238 6.06 7.31 11.18
C VAL A 238 5.98 5.79 11.11
N ASN A 239 5.77 5.20 9.93
CA ASN A 239 5.80 3.74 9.77
C ASN A 239 7.11 3.13 10.27
N ASP A 240 8.24 3.76 9.95
CA ASP A 240 9.56 3.33 10.41
C ASP A 240 9.73 3.40 11.94
N GLN A 241 8.95 4.24 12.64
CA GLN A 241 8.91 4.27 14.11
C GLN A 241 7.95 3.21 14.68
N LEU A 242 6.77 3.00 14.07
CA LEU A 242 5.74 2.10 14.59
C LEU A 242 5.99 0.63 14.30
N LEU A 243 6.61 0.30 13.16
CA LEU A 243 6.79 -1.08 12.72
C LEU A 243 7.63 -1.92 13.70
N PRO A 244 8.77 -1.42 14.24
CA PRO A 244 9.52 -2.16 15.27
C PRO A 244 8.71 -2.38 16.54
N LEU A 245 7.87 -1.41 16.93
CA LEU A 245 7.03 -1.54 18.13
C LEU A 245 5.97 -2.62 17.96
N THR A 246 5.38 -2.69 16.77
CA THR A 246 4.44 -3.77 16.42
C THR A 246 5.13 -5.13 16.49
N GLN A 247 6.35 -5.25 15.99
CA GLN A 247 7.07 -6.53 16.01
C GLN A 247 7.52 -6.97 17.41
N GLN A 248 7.84 -6.02 18.28
CA GLN A 248 8.44 -6.31 19.58
C GLN A 248 7.45 -6.36 20.74
N PHE A 249 6.37 -5.57 20.69
CA PHE A 249 5.52 -5.31 21.84
C PHE A 249 4.04 -5.68 21.64
N THR A 250 3.67 -6.30 20.52
CA THR A 250 2.31 -6.79 20.27
C THR A 250 2.31 -8.31 19.97
N PRO A 251 2.48 -9.18 20.99
CA PRO A 251 2.75 -10.61 20.80
C PRO A 251 1.59 -11.41 20.18
N THR A 252 0.35 -10.90 20.28
CA THR A 252 -0.83 -11.51 19.65
C THR A 252 -0.97 -11.14 18.17
N VAL A 253 -0.14 -10.23 17.65
CA VAL A 253 -0.13 -9.88 16.23
C VAL A 253 0.71 -10.89 15.46
N CYS A 254 0.10 -11.50 14.46
CA CYS A 254 0.74 -12.39 13.52
C CYS A 254 1.47 -11.58 12.44
N HIS A 255 2.74 -11.88 12.21
CA HIS A 255 3.55 -11.22 11.18
C HIS A 255 3.71 -12.07 9.91
N SER A 256 3.41 -13.38 9.97
CA SER A 256 3.47 -14.26 8.81
C SER A 256 2.65 -15.54 9.00
N SER A 257 2.18 -16.12 7.90
CA SER A 257 1.53 -17.45 7.92
C SER A 257 2.43 -18.54 8.50
N GLN A 258 3.75 -18.44 8.30
CA GLN A 258 4.70 -19.40 8.86
C GLN A 258 4.75 -19.34 10.40
N GLN A 259 4.66 -18.14 10.98
CA GLN A 259 4.57 -17.97 12.44
C GLN A 259 3.34 -18.67 12.99
N LEU A 260 2.19 -18.51 12.34
CA LEU A 260 0.95 -19.18 12.73
C LEU A 260 1.07 -20.71 12.68
N VAL A 261 1.56 -21.25 11.56
CA VAL A 261 1.72 -22.70 11.38
C VAL A 261 2.65 -23.27 12.45
N ASN A 262 3.78 -22.62 12.71
CA ASN A 262 4.73 -23.06 13.73
C ASN A 262 4.12 -23.01 15.13
N ALA A 263 3.35 -21.96 15.46
CA ALA A 263 2.71 -21.84 16.75
C ALA A 263 1.68 -22.95 16.97
N ILE A 264 0.77 -23.17 16.01
CA ILE A 264 -0.28 -24.20 16.12
C ILE A 264 0.32 -25.61 16.18
N ALA A 265 1.41 -25.88 15.45
CA ALA A 265 2.07 -27.20 15.46
C ALA A 265 2.60 -27.63 16.84
N THR A 266 2.77 -26.69 17.77
CA THR A 266 3.24 -26.98 19.15
C THR A 266 2.09 -27.22 20.13
N ILE A 267 0.85 -26.93 19.74
CA ILE A 267 -0.32 -27.03 20.61
C ILE A 267 -0.78 -28.49 20.68
N THR A 268 -0.93 -29.00 21.91
CA THR A 268 -1.54 -30.32 22.17
C THR A 268 -2.86 -30.11 22.89
N LEU A 269 -3.93 -30.66 22.33
CA LEU A 269 -5.27 -30.62 22.93
C LEU A 269 -5.56 -31.94 23.63
N ASP A 270 -6.01 -31.85 24.89
CA ASP A 270 -6.50 -33.03 25.59
C ASP A 270 -7.90 -33.44 25.08
N SER A 271 -8.24 -34.71 25.20
CA SER A 271 -9.53 -35.24 24.72
C SER A 271 -10.69 -35.05 25.71
N THR A 272 -10.45 -34.44 26.87
CA THR A 272 -11.46 -34.32 27.95
C THR A 272 -12.08 -32.93 28.05
N SER A 273 -11.39 -31.90 27.56
CA SER A 273 -11.89 -30.53 27.52
C SER A 273 -12.76 -30.29 26.27
N ASP A 274 -13.78 -29.44 26.41
CA ASP A 274 -14.61 -28.96 25.30
C ASP A 274 -13.91 -27.81 24.56
N TRP A 275 -12.92 -28.18 23.75
CA TRP A 275 -12.15 -27.26 22.92
C TRP A 275 -12.96 -26.75 21.73
N ILE A 276 -12.83 -25.45 21.46
CA ILE A 276 -13.35 -24.80 20.25
C ILE A 276 -12.17 -24.21 19.47
N LEU A 277 -12.24 -24.36 18.15
CA LEU A 277 -11.46 -23.59 17.20
C LEU A 277 -12.40 -22.57 16.57
N ALA A 278 -12.04 -21.29 16.65
CA ALA A 278 -12.85 -20.21 16.13
C ALA A 278 -12.01 -19.25 15.28
N THR A 279 -12.69 -18.61 14.33
CA THR A 279 -12.15 -17.53 13.49
C THR A 279 -13.03 -16.31 13.61
N GLY A 280 -12.41 -15.13 13.67
CA GLY A 280 -13.10 -13.83 13.64
C GLY A 280 -12.59 -12.96 12.49
N ASP A 281 -13.41 -12.01 12.06
CA ASP A 281 -13.09 -11.00 11.04
C ASP A 281 -13.52 -9.63 11.56
N VAL A 282 -12.58 -8.68 11.65
CA VAL A 282 -12.89 -7.31 12.06
C VAL A 282 -13.57 -6.58 10.90
N THR A 283 -14.82 -6.17 11.11
CA THR A 283 -15.60 -5.53 10.05
C THR A 283 -15.04 -4.16 9.71
N SER A 284 -14.56 -4.01 8.47
CA SER A 284 -14.08 -2.75 7.90
C SER A 284 -13.08 -2.03 8.81
N LEU A 285 -12.00 -2.72 9.20
CA LEU A 285 -11.02 -2.23 10.18
C LEU A 285 -10.61 -0.76 9.95
N TYR A 286 -9.93 -0.42 8.85
CA TYR A 286 -9.32 0.91 8.72
C TYR A 286 -10.31 2.09 8.78
N PRO A 287 -11.45 2.10 8.09
CA PRO A 287 -12.42 3.20 8.19
C PRO A 287 -13.07 3.31 9.58
N ASN A 288 -13.10 2.23 10.35
CA ASN A 288 -13.83 2.17 11.63
C ASN A 288 -12.93 2.36 12.86
N ILE A 289 -11.65 2.72 12.70
CA ILE A 289 -10.80 3.06 13.85
C ILE A 289 -11.13 4.50 14.27
N PRO A 290 -11.73 4.74 15.45
CA PRO A 290 -12.01 6.10 15.88
C PRO A 290 -10.70 6.81 16.21
N THR A 291 -10.46 7.93 15.55
CA THR A 291 -9.17 8.62 15.59
C THR A 291 -8.78 9.02 17.01
N GLU A 292 -9.70 9.65 17.75
CA GLU A 292 -9.46 10.12 19.13
C GLU A 292 -9.12 8.97 20.08
N HIS A 293 -9.96 7.92 20.10
CA HIS A 293 -9.75 6.75 20.95
C HIS A 293 -8.41 6.05 20.65
N ALA A 294 -8.06 5.94 19.37
CA ALA A 294 -6.79 5.35 18.99
C ALA A 294 -5.59 6.18 19.46
N LEU A 295 -5.65 7.51 19.36
CA LEU A 295 -4.60 8.40 19.83
C LEU A 295 -4.43 8.34 21.36
N ASP A 296 -5.54 8.24 22.10
CA ASP A 296 -5.55 8.09 23.56
C ASP A 296 -4.85 6.80 24.02
N LEU A 297 -5.05 5.69 23.31
CA LEU A 297 -4.39 4.41 23.61
C LEU A 297 -2.92 4.40 23.17
N ILE A 298 -2.63 4.94 21.98
CA ILE A 298 -1.28 4.86 21.38
C ILE A 298 -0.31 5.80 22.09
N LYS A 299 -0.74 6.97 22.57
CA LYS A 299 0.16 7.93 23.22
C LYS A 299 0.90 7.33 24.42
N PRO A 300 0.24 6.75 25.45
CA PRO A 300 0.93 6.08 26.54
C PRO A 300 1.86 4.95 26.06
N PHE A 301 1.42 4.18 25.07
CA PHE A 301 2.22 3.09 24.49
C PHE A 301 3.52 3.60 23.86
N LEU A 302 3.50 4.71 23.12
CA LEU A 302 4.70 5.33 22.56
C LEU A 302 5.66 5.80 23.66
N TYR A 303 5.16 6.46 24.70
CA TYR A 303 5.99 6.94 25.81
C TYR A 303 6.52 5.82 26.71
N GLN A 304 5.88 4.64 26.70
CA GLN A 304 6.38 3.46 27.38
C GLN A 304 7.56 2.81 26.65
N HIS A 305 7.58 2.84 25.31
CA HIS A 305 8.52 2.06 24.50
C HIS A 305 9.56 2.89 23.75
N LEU A 306 9.37 4.21 23.64
CA LEU A 306 10.31 5.14 23.01
C LEU A 306 10.85 6.14 24.04
N ASN A 307 12.00 6.75 23.75
CA ASN A 307 12.45 7.90 24.52
C ASN A 307 11.48 9.09 24.33
N GLN A 308 11.43 9.99 25.30
CA GLN A 308 10.47 11.10 25.33
C GLN A 308 10.42 11.92 24.03
N LEU A 309 11.58 12.26 23.45
CA LEU A 309 11.65 13.05 22.22
C LEU A 309 11.10 12.26 21.02
N SER A 310 11.45 10.98 20.90
CA SER A 310 10.98 10.13 19.79
C SER A 310 9.49 9.82 19.93
N ALA A 311 9.01 9.59 21.15
CA ALA A 311 7.58 9.42 21.44
C ALA A 311 6.79 10.68 21.04
N HIS A 312 7.26 11.86 21.46
CA HIS A 312 6.64 13.14 21.12
C HIS A 312 6.58 13.35 19.60
N ARG A 313 7.71 13.18 18.89
CA ARG A 313 7.76 13.32 17.42
C ARG A 313 6.83 12.33 16.72
N THR A 314 6.85 11.07 17.14
CA THR A 314 6.02 10.02 16.54
C THR A 314 4.54 10.30 16.76
N PHE A 315 4.17 10.70 17.98
CA PHE A 315 2.79 11.02 18.33
C PHE A 315 2.29 12.24 17.55
N SER A 316 2.99 13.37 17.60
CA SER A 316 2.57 14.59 16.89
C SER A 316 2.51 14.41 15.38
N ALA A 317 3.44 13.62 14.81
CA ALA A 317 3.40 13.27 13.39
C ALA A 317 2.22 12.37 13.03
N LEU A 318 1.92 11.37 13.86
CA LEU A 318 0.78 10.47 13.68
C LEU A 318 -0.56 11.23 13.78
N ASP A 319 -0.70 12.05 14.82
CA ASP A 319 -1.86 12.93 15.06
C ASP A 319 -2.13 13.80 13.82
N PHE A 320 -1.11 14.52 13.35
CA PHE A 320 -1.23 15.34 12.14
C PHE A 320 -1.66 14.51 10.92
N LEU A 321 -1.07 13.33 10.70
CA LEU A 321 -1.37 12.48 9.54
C LEU A 321 -2.82 11.95 9.54
N LEU A 322 -3.38 11.68 10.71
CA LEU A 322 -4.76 11.18 10.84
C LEU A 322 -5.78 12.29 10.55
N TYR A 323 -5.50 13.55 10.94
CA TYR A 323 -6.39 14.69 10.72
C TYR A 323 -6.12 15.48 9.42
N ASN A 324 -5.15 15.09 8.60
CA ASN A 324 -4.80 15.79 7.36
C ASN A 324 -4.72 14.83 6.18
N HIS A 325 -5.74 13.99 6.03
CA HIS A 325 -5.88 13.11 4.88
C HIS A 325 -6.93 13.62 3.90
N PHE A 326 -6.50 13.79 2.65
CA PHE A 326 -7.33 14.32 1.58
C PHE A 326 -7.33 13.36 0.40
N THR A 327 -8.45 13.27 -0.30
CA THR A 327 -8.59 12.46 -1.50
C THR A 327 -9.43 13.19 -2.54
N GLN A 328 -9.33 12.76 -3.79
CA GLN A 328 -10.09 13.34 -4.88
C GLN A 328 -10.74 12.29 -5.76
N PHE A 329 -11.94 12.61 -6.23
CA PHE A 329 -12.64 11.86 -7.26
C PHE A 329 -13.44 12.82 -8.14
N ASP A 330 -13.32 12.66 -9.46
CA ASP A 330 -14.06 13.46 -10.45
C ASP A 330 -13.95 14.98 -10.19
N ASP A 331 -12.71 15.45 -10.00
CA ASP A 331 -12.35 16.85 -9.69
C ASP A 331 -12.96 17.44 -8.41
N LYS A 332 -13.58 16.59 -7.56
CA LYS A 332 -14.06 16.96 -6.22
C LYS A 332 -13.08 16.49 -5.16
N LEU A 333 -12.87 17.34 -4.16
CA LEU A 333 -11.98 17.10 -3.03
C LEU A 333 -12.78 16.68 -1.80
N TYR A 334 -12.22 15.73 -1.05
CA TYR A 334 -12.79 15.22 0.18
C TYR A 334 -11.71 15.12 1.25
N HIS A 335 -12.05 15.51 2.46
CA HIS A 335 -11.29 15.24 3.67
C HIS A 335 -11.79 13.93 4.29
N GLN A 336 -10.89 13.12 4.84
CA GLN A 336 -11.26 11.94 5.61
C GLN A 336 -11.30 12.30 7.09
N ASP A 337 -12.50 12.32 7.66
CA ASP A 337 -12.75 12.77 9.03
C ASP A 337 -12.51 11.66 10.07
N GLU A 338 -12.81 10.41 9.70
CA GLU A 338 -12.67 9.25 10.58
C GLU A 338 -11.90 8.09 9.94
N GLY A 339 -11.34 7.24 10.80
CA GLY A 339 -10.57 6.08 10.38
C GLY A 339 -9.20 6.43 9.82
N THR A 340 -8.68 5.53 9.00
CA THR A 340 -7.41 5.72 8.30
C THR A 340 -7.54 5.32 6.84
N ALA A 341 -6.96 6.13 5.97
CA ALA A 341 -6.99 5.88 4.55
C ALA A 341 -6.30 4.55 4.17
N MET A 342 -6.97 3.75 3.34
CA MET A 342 -6.36 2.57 2.77
C MET A 342 -5.34 2.98 1.70
N GLY A 343 -4.06 2.75 1.98
CA GLY A 343 -2.97 3.06 1.04
C GLY A 343 -1.83 3.89 1.64
N VAL A 344 -2.01 4.45 2.84
CA VAL A 344 -0.94 5.16 3.56
C VAL A 344 -0.01 4.16 4.27
N GLN A 345 1.28 4.48 4.32
CA GLN A 345 2.31 3.51 4.73
C GLN A 345 2.22 3.09 6.20
N PHE A 346 1.87 4.00 7.11
CA PHE A 346 1.81 3.72 8.55
C PHE A 346 0.56 2.94 8.96
N ALA A 347 -0.49 2.93 8.13
CA ALA A 347 -1.80 2.39 8.49
C ALA A 347 -1.74 0.96 9.03
N PRO A 348 -1.00 0.00 8.43
CA PRO A 348 -0.96 -1.37 8.94
C PRO A 348 -0.30 -1.47 10.33
N ALA A 349 0.76 -0.72 10.60
CA ALA A 349 1.42 -0.73 11.91
C ALA A 349 0.51 -0.06 12.95
N TYR A 350 -0.06 1.09 12.62
CA TYR A 350 -1.02 1.81 13.45
C TYR A 350 -2.23 0.95 13.83
N ALA A 351 -2.90 0.33 12.86
CA ALA A 351 -4.08 -0.50 13.11
C ALA A 351 -3.76 -1.73 13.97
N ASN A 352 -2.59 -2.35 13.78
CA ASN A 352 -2.17 -3.47 14.61
C ASN A 352 -1.90 -3.08 16.07
N ILE A 353 -1.24 -1.94 16.29
CA ILE A 353 -1.00 -1.41 17.64
C ILE A 353 -2.34 -1.07 18.30
N PHE A 354 -3.20 -0.32 17.62
CA PHE A 354 -4.53 0.02 18.13
C PHE A 354 -5.32 -1.23 18.54
N MET A 355 -5.47 -2.19 17.62
CA MET A 355 -6.21 -3.42 17.87
C MET A 355 -5.61 -4.24 19.01
N TYR A 356 -4.27 -4.31 19.11
CA TYR A 356 -3.61 -4.97 20.23
C TYR A 356 -3.94 -4.29 21.56
N LEU A 357 -3.87 -2.96 21.62
CA LEU A 357 -4.17 -2.21 22.83
C LEU A 357 -5.64 -2.32 23.24
N LEU A 358 -6.54 -2.41 22.27
CA LEU A 358 -7.97 -2.62 22.48
C LEU A 358 -8.25 -4.02 23.04
N GLU A 359 -7.67 -5.07 22.44
CA GLU A 359 -8.02 -6.46 22.74
C GLU A 359 -7.25 -7.06 23.93
N ARG A 360 -6.05 -6.55 24.25
CA ARG A 360 -5.11 -7.20 25.20
C ARG A 360 -5.70 -7.47 26.57
N ASP A 361 -6.43 -6.53 27.16
CA ASP A 361 -6.91 -6.66 28.54
C ASP A 361 -7.97 -7.77 28.63
N THR A 362 -8.81 -7.88 27.60
CA THR A 362 -9.80 -8.96 27.45
C THR A 362 -9.12 -10.31 27.19
N VAL A 363 -8.14 -10.36 26.28
CA VAL A 363 -7.40 -11.60 26.00
C VAL A 363 -6.63 -12.08 27.25
N ASP A 364 -5.99 -11.19 27.98
CA ASP A 364 -5.22 -11.49 29.20
C ASP A 364 -6.11 -11.88 30.40
N SER A 365 -7.34 -11.35 30.43
CA SER A 365 -8.34 -11.69 31.45
C SER A 365 -8.93 -13.07 31.21
N VAL A 366 -9.37 -13.36 29.98
CA VAL A 366 -10.03 -14.63 29.63
C VAL A 366 -9.04 -15.78 29.48
N ARG A 367 -7.82 -15.49 29.01
CA ARG A 367 -6.72 -16.45 28.81
C ARG A 367 -7.13 -17.65 27.95
N PRO A 368 -7.53 -17.43 26.68
CA PRO A 368 -7.70 -18.55 25.75
C PRO A 368 -6.39 -19.33 25.62
N LEU A 369 -6.47 -20.62 25.28
CA LEU A 369 -5.28 -21.44 25.05
C LEU A 369 -4.38 -20.83 23.96
N PHE A 370 -5.00 -20.26 22.92
CA PHE A 370 -4.31 -19.59 21.84
C PHE A 370 -5.16 -18.44 21.29
N TYR A 371 -4.53 -17.29 21.09
CA TYR A 371 -5.13 -16.13 20.42
C TYR A 371 -4.07 -15.48 19.54
N ILE A 372 -4.39 -15.27 18.28
CA ILE A 372 -3.52 -14.56 17.36
C ILE A 372 -4.33 -13.88 16.26
N ARG A 373 -3.89 -12.69 15.83
CA ARG A 373 -4.56 -11.87 14.82
C ARG A 373 -3.62 -11.47 13.70
N TYR A 374 -4.02 -11.68 12.46
CA TYR A 374 -3.33 -11.17 11.27
C TYR A 374 -4.16 -10.04 10.65
N ILE A 375 -3.82 -8.79 10.96
CA ILE A 375 -4.61 -7.61 10.58
C ILE A 375 -6.05 -7.70 11.10
N ASP A 376 -7.00 -8.08 10.26
CA ASP A 376 -8.44 -8.21 10.52
C ASP A 376 -8.86 -9.66 10.83
N ASP A 377 -8.08 -10.66 10.41
CA ASP A 377 -8.36 -12.08 10.65
C ASP A 377 -7.87 -12.51 12.04
N ILE A 378 -8.75 -13.08 12.86
CA ILE A 378 -8.44 -13.59 14.20
C ILE A 378 -8.57 -15.11 14.20
N PHE A 379 -7.65 -15.81 14.86
CA PHE A 379 -7.72 -17.23 15.12
C PHE A 379 -7.58 -17.53 16.61
N ILE A 380 -8.49 -18.36 17.13
CA ILE A 380 -8.66 -18.62 18.56
C ILE A 380 -8.78 -20.12 18.82
N ILE A 381 -8.10 -20.59 19.86
CA ILE A 381 -8.34 -21.89 20.48
C ILE A 381 -8.61 -21.65 21.96
N ALA A 382 -9.77 -22.08 22.45
CA ALA A 382 -10.18 -21.89 23.83
C ALA A 382 -11.18 -22.98 24.24
N ARG A 383 -11.44 -23.10 25.55
CA ARG A 383 -12.61 -23.88 26.00
C ARG A 383 -13.88 -23.13 25.64
N ARG A 384 -14.98 -23.85 25.40
CA ARG A 384 -16.28 -23.23 25.04
C ARG A 384 -16.67 -22.08 25.95
N ALA A 385 -16.61 -22.26 27.27
CA ALA A 385 -16.98 -21.22 28.22
C ALA A 385 -16.10 -19.96 28.13
N GLU A 386 -14.80 -20.13 27.92
CA GLU A 386 -13.84 -19.02 27.73
C GLU A 386 -14.14 -18.30 26.41
N PHE A 387 -14.39 -19.05 25.33
CA PHE A 387 -14.71 -18.48 24.03
C PHE A 387 -15.97 -17.61 24.06
N GLU A 388 -17.05 -18.05 24.70
CA GLU A 388 -18.29 -17.26 24.76
C GLU A 388 -18.09 -15.94 25.52
N ILE A 389 -17.29 -15.93 26.59
CA ILE A 389 -16.93 -14.71 27.32
C ILE A 389 -16.06 -13.82 26.45
N LEU A 390 -15.01 -14.37 25.83
CA LEU A 390 -14.09 -13.65 24.96
C LEU A 390 -14.84 -12.98 23.81
N LYS A 391 -15.69 -13.73 23.11
CA LYS A 391 -16.51 -13.24 22.00
C LYS A 391 -17.40 -12.09 22.47
N THR A 392 -18.13 -12.28 23.57
CA THR A 392 -19.04 -11.24 24.09
C THR A 392 -18.29 -9.95 24.46
N GLN A 393 -17.11 -10.08 25.09
CA GLN A 393 -16.32 -8.93 25.47
C GLN A 393 -15.74 -8.21 24.24
N LEU A 394 -15.12 -8.93 23.30
CA LEU A 394 -14.56 -8.34 22.08
C LEU A 394 -15.65 -7.65 21.23
N ASP A 395 -16.82 -8.29 21.07
CA ASP A 395 -17.96 -7.71 20.34
C ASP A 395 -18.49 -6.42 21.02
N SER A 396 -18.21 -6.21 22.32
CA SER A 396 -18.65 -5.03 23.07
C SER A 396 -17.64 -3.89 23.12
N GLN A 397 -16.37 -4.13 22.78
CA GLN A 397 -15.30 -3.13 22.87
C GLN A 397 -15.41 -2.02 21.81
N HIS A 398 -16.08 -2.32 20.70
CA HIS A 398 -16.42 -1.34 19.67
C HIS A 398 -17.78 -1.68 19.08
N ALA A 399 -18.83 -1.06 19.61
CA ALA A 399 -20.16 -1.10 19.00
C ALA A 399 -20.18 -0.12 17.82
N ASN A 400 -20.05 -0.66 16.61
CA ASN A 400 -20.35 0.08 15.38
C ASN A 400 -21.85 0.09 15.10
#